data_AF-A0A4R5GAJ6-F1
#
_entry.id   AF-A0A4R5GAJ6-F1
#
_cell.length_a   1.000
_cell.length_b   1.000
_cell.length_c   1.000
_cell.angle_alpha   90.00
_cell.angle_beta   90.00
_cell.angle_gamma   90.00
#
_symmetry.space_group_name_H-M   'P 1'
#
loop_
_entity.id
_entity.type
_entity.pdbx_description
1 polymer ?
#
loop_
_entity_poly.entity_id
_entity_poly.type
_entity_poly.pdbx_seq_one_letter_code
_entity_poly.pdbx_strand_id
1 'polypeptide(L)' 'MPYKSIADLPQSQVDQYTHHQKEAFLKALNHALEEYGGDEHRAFAVAHTAAKRAGEKERREQDR' A
#
# COMPACT_ATOMS: atom_id res chain seq x y z
N MET A 1 -15.00 -4.39 -4.41
CA MET A 1 -13.72 -4.29 -3.68
C MET A 1 -13.93 -3.49 -2.40
N PRO A 2 -13.35 -3.93 -1.27
CA PRO A 2 -13.64 -3.35 0.05
C PRO A 2 -12.97 -1.98 0.31
N TYR A 3 -11.83 -1.67 -0.31
CA TYR A 3 -11.12 -0.41 -0.08
C TYR A 3 -11.19 0.50 -1.32
N LYS A 4 -11.89 1.64 -1.21
CA LYS A 4 -12.07 2.61 -2.30
C LYS A 4 -11.05 3.75 -2.25
N SER A 5 -10.53 4.03 -1.07
CA SER A 5 -9.66 5.16 -0.81
C SER A 5 -8.64 4.85 0.27
N ILE A 6 -7.61 5.69 0.36
CA ILE A 6 -6.61 5.63 1.45
C ILE A 6 -7.22 5.80 2.84
N ALA A 7 -8.43 6.37 2.95
CA ALA A 7 -9.16 6.53 4.21
C ALA A 7 -9.79 5.23 4.69
N ASP A 8 -10.03 4.27 3.79
CA ASP A 8 -10.56 2.95 4.12
C ASP A 8 -9.46 2.02 4.67
N LEU A 9 -8.20 2.38 4.50
CA LEU A 9 -7.06 1.60 5.00
C LEU A 9 -7.01 1.65 6.53
N PRO A 10 -6.60 0.56 7.20
CA PRO A 10 -6.43 0.54 8.65
C PRO A 10 -5.38 1.57 9.06
N GLN A 11 -5.83 2.68 9.65
CA GLN A 11 -4.96 3.81 9.97
C GLN A 11 -3.77 3.42 10.84
N SER A 12 -3.92 2.50 11.79
CA SER A 12 -2.82 2.00 12.62
C SER A 12 -1.67 1.36 11.83
N GLN A 13 -1.93 0.85 10.63
CA GLN A 13 -0.91 0.23 9.78
C GLN A 13 -0.24 1.25 8.85
N VAL A 14 -0.97 2.31 8.48
CA VAL A 14 -0.55 3.27 7.46
C VAL A 14 -0.27 4.67 8.00
N ASP A 15 -0.41 4.95 9.31
CA ASP A 15 -0.17 6.31 9.84
C ASP A 15 1.23 6.83 9.52
N GLN A 16 2.22 5.92 9.56
CA GLN A 16 3.63 6.17 9.32
C GLN A 16 3.97 6.40 7.85
N TYR A 17 3.01 6.16 6.95
CA TYR A 17 3.20 6.27 5.50
C TYR A 17 2.82 7.65 4.98
N THR A 18 3.63 8.14 4.05
CA THR A 18 3.31 9.33 3.26
C THR A 18 2.06 9.09 2.40
N HIS A 19 1.49 10.16 1.84
CA HIS A 19 0.34 10.04 0.93
C HIS A 19 0.65 9.09 -0.23
N HIS A 20 1.83 9.22 -0.85
CA HIS A 20 2.22 8.39 -1.98
C HIS A 20 2.37 6.91 -1.59
N GLN A 21 2.95 6.64 -0.41
CA GLN A 21 3.04 5.29 0.12
C GLN A 21 1.67 4.67 0.40
N LYS A 22 0.69 5.45 0.89
CA LYS A 22 -0.69 5.02 1.10
C LYS A 22 -1.40 4.68 -0.22
N GLU A 23 -1.17 5.47 -1.27
CA GLU A 23 -1.71 5.18 -2.60
C GLU A 23 -1.12 3.90 -3.19
N ALA A 24 0.20 3.73 -3.08
CA ALA A 24 0.88 2.51 -3.51
C ALA A 24 0.40 1.28 -2.73
N PHE A 25 0.18 1.43 -1.42
CA PHE A 25 -0.39 0.40 -0.57
C PHE A 25 -1.79 0.00 -1.06
N LEU A 26 -2.69 0.96 -1.27
CA LEU A 26 -4.07 0.71 -1.70
C LEU A 26 -4.11 -0.04 -3.04
N LYS A 27 -3.33 0.41 -4.04
CA LYS A 27 -3.25 -0.24 -5.35
C LYS A 27 -2.75 -1.68 -5.24
N ALA A 28 -1.67 -1.89 -4.49
CA ALA A 28 -1.08 -3.22 -4.32
C ALA A 28 -2.00 -4.15 -3.52
N LEU A 29 -2.71 -3.64 -2.51
CA LEU A 29 -3.68 -4.39 -1.73
C LEU A 29 -4.83 -4.88 -2.60
N ASN A 30 -5.44 -3.97 -3.38
CA ASN A 30 -6.54 -4.32 -4.26
C ASN A 30 -6.11 -5.34 -5.32
N HIS A 31 -4.94 -5.16 -5.94
CA HIS A 31 -4.39 -6.12 -6.91
C HIS A 31 -4.13 -7.49 -6.28
N ALA A 32 -3.51 -7.53 -5.10
CA ALA A 32 -3.20 -8.78 -4.42
C ALA A 32 -4.46 -9.50 -3.91
N LEU A 33 -5.51 -8.77 -3.51
CA LEU A 33 -6.80 -9.36 -3.17
C LEU A 33 -7.46 -10.04 -4.38
N GLU A 34 -7.37 -9.44 -5.58
CA GLU A 34 -7.82 -10.08 -6.81
C GLU A 34 -6.98 -11.32 -7.16
N GLU A 35 -5.66 -11.20 -7.06
CA GLU A 35 -4.71 -12.25 -7.44
C GLU A 35 -4.78 -13.48 -6.51
N TYR A 36 -4.94 -13.26 -5.20
CA TYR A 36 -4.99 -14.32 -4.19
C TYR A 36 -6.42 -14.69 -3.77
N GLY A 37 -7.44 -14.30 -4.54
CA GLY A 37 -8.82 -14.71 -4.30
C GLY A 37 -9.41 -14.25 -2.97
N GLY A 38 -8.94 -13.11 -2.45
CA GLY A 38 -9.41 -12.54 -1.19
C GLY A 38 -8.60 -12.95 0.06
N ASP A 39 -7.42 -13.56 -0.09
CA ASP A 39 -6.49 -13.75 1.04
C ASP A 39 -5.93 -12.40 1.52
N GLU A 40 -6.61 -11.81 2.51
CA GLU A 40 -6.23 -10.52 3.08
C GLU A 40 -4.81 -10.56 3.67
N HIS A 41 -4.44 -11.59 4.43
CA HIS A 41 -3.13 -11.64 5.08
C HIS A 41 -1.97 -11.56 4.07
N ARG A 42 -2.07 -12.30 2.96
CA ARG A 42 -1.08 -12.20 1.88
C ARG A 42 -1.14 -10.86 1.17
N ALA A 43 -2.34 -10.37 0.88
CA ALA A 43 -2.51 -9.08 0.21
C ALA A 43 -1.92 -7.91 1.02
N PHE A 44 -2.10 -7.91 2.34
CA PHE A 44 -1.50 -6.94 3.25
C PHE A 44 0.02 -7.00 3.25
N ALA A 45 0.62 -8.19 3.23
CA ALA A 45 2.08 -8.33 3.16
C ALA A 45 2.67 -7.79 1.85
N VAL A 46 2.01 -8.06 0.72
CA VAL A 46 2.39 -7.52 -0.60
C VAL A 46 2.25 -6.00 -0.62
N ALA A 47 1.13 -5.47 -0.12
CA ALA A 47 0.86 -4.04 -0.06
C ALA A 47 1.89 -3.28 0.80
N HIS A 48 2.29 -3.83 1.95
CA HIS A 48 3.34 -3.25 2.78
C HIS A 48 4.68 -3.17 2.07
N THR A 49 5.02 -4.20 1.28
CA THR A 49 6.26 -4.22 0.50
C THR A 49 6.23 -3.16 -0.60
N ALA A 50 5.08 -2.99 -1.27
CA ALA A 50 4.89 -1.96 -2.28
C ALA A 50 4.99 -0.54 -1.70
N ALA A 51 4.36 -0.30 -0.54
CA ALA A 51 4.41 1.00 0.14
C ALA A 51 5.83 1.40 0.58
N LYS A 52 6.60 0.45 1.12
CA LYS A 52 8.01 0.69 1.47
C LYS A 52 8.84 1.09 0.24
N ARG A 53 8.73 0.33 -0.85
CA ARG A 53 9.43 0.61 -2.10
C ARG A 53 9.05 1.97 -2.70
N ALA A 54 7.77 2.34 -2.63
CA ALA A 54 7.29 3.63 -3.10
C ALA A 54 7.96 4.79 -2.32
N GLY A 55 8.07 4.67 -0.99
CA GLY A 55 8.75 5.68 -0.17
C GLY A 55 10.26 5.75 -0.40
N GLU A 56 10.92 4.61 -0.64
CA GLU A 56 12.34 4.60 -1.02
C GLU A 56 12.58 5.26 -2.38
N LYS A 57 11.68 5.04 -3.34
CA LYS A 57 11.74 5.67 -4.66
C LYS A 57 11.53 7.18 -4.56
N GLU A 58 10.51 7.62 -3.82
CA GLU A 58 10.23 9.03 -3.55
C GLU A 58 11.44 9.73 -2.92
N ARG A 59 12.08 9.11 -1.93
CA ARG A 59 13.30 9.64 -1.31
C ARG A 59 14.45 9.79 -2.32
N ARG A 60 14.72 8.74 -3.11
CA ARG A 60 15.77 8.77 -4.15
C ARG A 60 15.51 9.78 -5.26
N GLU A 61 14.24 10.07 -5.57
CA GLU A 61 13.87 11.08 -6.55
C GLU A 61 14.00 12.51 -6.00
N GLN A 62 13.80 12.71 -4.69
CA GLN A 62 14.02 14.02 -4.04
C GLN A 62 15.51 14.37 -3.88
N ASP A 63 16.40 13.37 -3.76
CA ASP A 63 17.85 13.56 -3.62
C ASP A 63 18.60 13.81 -4.95
N ARG A 64 17.91 13.86 -6.10
CA ARG A 64 18.51 13.89 -7.44
C ARG A 64 18.27 15.21 -8.17
#